data_AF-A0A971H9E5-F1
#
_entry.id   AF-A0A971H9E5-F1
#
_cell.length_a   1.000
_cell.length_b   1.000
_cell.length_c   1.000
_cell.angle_alpha   90.00
_cell.angle_beta   90.00
_cell.angle_gamma   90.00
#
_symmetry.space_group_name_H-M   'P 1'
#
loop_
_entity.id
_entity.type
_entity.pdbx_description
1 polymer ?
#
loop_
_entity_poly.entity_id
_entity_poly.type
_entity_poly.pdbx_seq_one_letter_code
_entity_poly.pdbx_strand_id
1 'polypeptide(L)' 'MQKINKYNGKFICTSIERVSKEKASYGLQLNGSRLNNTNLLLPVDKEGNPHWEYMSQFMQKTESDKLEKALEYIYIYILA' A
#
# COMPACT_ATOMS: atom_id res chain seq x y z
N MET A 1 8.25 18.40 -12.08
CA MET A 1 8.47 16.96 -11.80
C MET A 1 7.79 16.61 -10.49
N GLN A 2 6.70 15.83 -10.52
CA GLN A 2 6.08 15.35 -9.27
C GLN A 2 7.04 14.37 -8.60
N LYS A 3 7.47 14.69 -7.37
CA LYS A 3 8.29 13.79 -6.56
C LYS A 3 7.38 12.76 -5.90
N ILE A 4 7.68 11.49 -6.09
CA ILE A 4 7.18 10.39 -5.25
C ILE A 4 7.45 10.78 -3.78
N ASN A 5 6.42 10.67 -2.94
CA ASN A 5 6.48 10.92 -1.52
C ASN A 5 6.44 9.59 -0.75
N LYS A 6 6.63 9.66 0.57
CA LYS A 6 6.62 8.47 1.43
C LYS A 6 5.35 7.63 1.27
N TYR A 7 4.20 8.27 1.15
CA TYR A 7 2.89 7.61 1.15
C TYR A 7 2.58 6.92 -0.18
N ASN A 8 2.81 7.59 -1.31
CA ASN A 8 2.57 6.96 -2.61
C ASN A 8 3.63 5.88 -2.93
N GLY A 9 4.88 6.04 -2.46
CA GLY A 9 5.89 4.98 -2.52
C GLY A 9 5.47 3.75 -1.70
N LYS A 10 4.96 3.96 -0.48
CA LYS A 10 4.45 2.87 0.37
C LYS A 10 3.26 2.16 -0.27
N PHE A 11 2.35 2.90 -0.90
CA PHE A 11 1.24 2.32 -1.65
C PHE A 11 1.77 1.35 -2.72
N ILE A 12 2.67 1.81 -3.59
CA ILE A 12 3.26 0.98 -4.65
C ILE A 12 3.97 -0.25 -4.09
N CYS A 13 4.82 -0.11 -3.07
CA CYS A 13 5.51 -1.23 -2.44
C CYS A 13 4.50 -2.27 -1.91
N THR A 14 3.46 -1.83 -1.21
CA THR A 14 2.44 -2.75 -0.68
C THR A 14 1.62 -3.42 -1.78
N SER A 15 1.32 -2.71 -2.87
CA SER A 15 0.64 -3.29 -4.03
C SER A 15 1.52 -4.35 -4.71
N ILE A 16 2.82 -4.08 -4.87
CA ILE A 16 3.80 -5.04 -5.39
C ILE A 16 3.88 -6.28 -4.48
N GLU A 17 4.00 -6.10 -3.17
CA GLU A 17 4.03 -7.19 -2.20
C GLU A 17 2.76 -8.03 -2.24
N ARG A 18 1.60 -7.40 -2.44
CA ARG A 18 0.32 -8.11 -2.53
C ARG A 18 0.29 -9.01 -3.77
N VAL A 19 0.58 -8.46 -4.95
CA VAL A 19 0.56 -9.24 -6.19
C VAL A 19 1.63 -10.33 -6.15
N SER A 20 2.76 -10.03 -5.54
CA SER A 20 3.80 -10.99 -5.22
C SER A 20 3.24 -12.16 -4.40
N LYS A 21 2.63 -11.90 -3.23
CA LYS A 21 2.05 -12.95 -2.37
C LYS A 21 0.95 -13.75 -3.06
N GLU A 22 0.07 -13.10 -3.82
CA GLU A 22 -0.98 -13.78 -4.58
C GLU A 22 -0.42 -14.72 -5.66
N LYS A 23 0.70 -14.36 -6.29
CA LYS A 23 1.38 -15.20 -7.30
C LYS A 23 2.36 -16.20 -6.70
N ALA A 24 2.81 -15.98 -5.47
CA ALA A 24 3.69 -16.87 -4.71
C ALA A 24 2.84 -17.86 -3.88
N SER A 25 2.16 -18.77 -4.55
CA SER A 25 1.52 -19.91 -3.87
C SER A 25 2.60 -20.79 -3.20
N TYR A 26 2.67 -20.70 -1.87
CA TYR A 26 3.22 -21.63 -0.85
C TYR A 26 4.54 -22.41 -1.09
N GLY A 27 5.32 -22.12 -2.11
CA GLY A 27 6.61 -22.79 -2.32
C GLY A 27 7.54 -22.18 -3.37
N LEU A 28 7.15 -21.07 -4.00
CA LEU A 28 7.92 -20.47 -5.08
C LEU A 28 8.33 -19.03 -4.72
N GLN A 29 9.62 -18.84 -4.46
CA GLN A 29 10.20 -17.51 -4.36
C GLN A 29 9.98 -16.77 -5.69
N LEU A 30 9.52 -15.52 -5.61
CA LEU A 30 9.37 -14.69 -6.80
C LEU A 30 10.76 -14.27 -7.26
N ASN A 31 11.24 -14.88 -8.33
CA ASN A 31 12.44 -14.42 -9.02
C ASN A 31 12.14 -13.05 -9.68
N GLY A 32 13.12 -12.15 -9.69
CA GLY A 32 12.97 -10.79 -10.25
C GLY A 32 12.39 -10.75 -11.68
N SER A 33 12.63 -11.79 -12.48
CA SER A 33 12.06 -11.95 -13.82
C SER A 33 10.53 -12.09 -13.84
N ARG A 34 9.92 -12.69 -12.82
CA ARG A 34 8.45 -12.80 -12.70
C ARG A 34 7.82 -11.51 -12.19
N LEU A 35 8.57 -10.71 -11.43
CA LEU A 35 8.12 -9.39 -11.00
C LEU A 35 8.05 -8.42 -12.18
N ASN A 36 9.03 -8.45 -13.09
CA ASN A 36 9.03 -7.64 -14.31
C ASN A 36 7.84 -7.93 -15.24
N ASN A 37 7.35 -9.18 -15.26
CA ASN A 37 6.18 -9.58 -16.06
C ASN A 37 4.85 -9.45 -15.29
N THR A 38 4.86 -8.80 -14.13
CA THR A 38 3.66 -8.62 -13.33
C THR A 38 3.05 -7.24 -13.58
N ASN A 39 1.85 -7.23 -14.14
CA ASN A 39 1.07 -6.01 -14.28
C ASN A 39 0.60 -5.54 -12.91
N LEU A 40 0.97 -4.30 -12.56
CA LEU A 40 0.52 -3.62 -11.35
C LEU A 40 -0.66 -2.71 -11.71
N LEU A 41 -1.82 -2.98 -11.12
CA LEU A 41 -2.98 -2.10 -11.25
C LEU A 41 -2.82 -0.94 -10.26
N LEU A 42 -2.80 0.28 -10.79
CA LEU A 42 -2.74 1.50 -10.01
C LEU A 42 -3.99 2.36 -10.28
N PRO A 43 -4.45 3.15 -9.30
CA PRO A 43 -5.50 4.11 -9.53
C PRO A 43 -5.02 5.16 -10.54
N VAL A 44 -5.91 5.51 -11.48
CA VAL A 44 -5.66 6.52 -12.51
C VAL A 44 -6.58 7.73 -12.31
N ASP A 45 -6.12 8.90 -12.73
CA ASP A 45 -6.93 10.10 -12.78
C ASP A 45 -7.80 10.14 -14.04
N LYS A 46 -8.53 11.25 -14.22
CA LYS A 46 -9.42 11.44 -15.38
C LYS A 46 -8.68 11.51 -16.70
N GLU A 47 -7.37 11.77 -16.68
CA GLU A 47 -6.50 11.87 -17.85
C GLU A 47 -5.78 10.53 -18.13
N GLY A 48 -6.02 9.50 -17.32
CA GLY A 48 -5.39 8.18 -17.44
C GLY A 48 -3.98 8.11 -16.84
N ASN A 49 -3.52 9.15 -16.14
CA ASN A 49 -2.24 9.15 -15.46
C ASN A 49 -2.36 8.55 -14.06
N PRO A 50 -1.29 8.00 -13.47
CA PRO A 50 -1.34 7.48 -12.11
C PRO A 50 -1.79 8.56 -11.11
N HIS A 51 -2.82 8.25 -10.32
CA HIS A 51 -3.42 9.19 -9.38
C HIS A 51 -2.62 9.28 -8.08
N TRP A 52 -1.49 10.00 -8.12
CA TRP A 52 -0.55 10.14 -6.99
C TRP A 52 -1.18 10.68 -5.72
N GLU A 53 -2.01 11.71 -5.84
CA GLU A 53 -2.68 12.33 -4.70
C GLU A 53 -3.61 11.36 -3.98
N TYR A 54 -4.42 10.61 -4.72
CA TYR A 54 -5.29 9.58 -4.18
C TYR A 54 -4.49 8.51 -3.42
N MET A 55 -3.40 8.00 -4.02
CA MET A 55 -2.54 7.02 -3.35
C MET A 55 -2.00 7.55 -2.02
N SER A 56 -1.56 8.80 -1.98
CA SER A 56 -1.05 9.43 -0.76
C SER A 56 -2.14 9.63 0.29
N GLN A 57 -3.31 10.14 -0.08
CA GLN A 57 -4.42 10.37 0.84
C GLN A 57 -4.97 9.06 1.41
N PHE A 58 -5.10 8.03 0.56
CA PHE A 58 -5.55 6.70 0.97
C PHE A 58 -4.64 6.11 2.05
N MET A 59 -3.32 6.19 1.85
CA MET A 59 -2.36 5.67 2.81
C MET A 59 -2.37 6.44 4.12
N GLN A 60 -2.47 7.78 4.07
CA GLN A 60 -2.58 8.61 5.27
C GLN A 60 -3.83 8.30 6.07
N LYS A 61 -4.98 8.19 5.41
CA LYS A 61 -6.24 7.80 6.04
C LYS A 61 -6.13 6.42 6.71
N THR A 62 -5.60 5.44 5.98
CA THR A 62 -5.42 4.08 6.51
C THR A 62 -4.50 4.04 7.73
N GLU A 63 -3.46 4.86 7.76
CA GLU A 63 -2.56 4.98 8.92
C GLU A 63 -3.25 5.64 10.11
N SER A 64 -4.00 6.72 9.87
CA SER A 64 -4.81 7.39 10.90
C SER A 64 -5.84 6.46 11.53
N ASP A 65 -6.63 5.75 10.72
CA ASP A 65 -7.66 4.83 11.19
C ASP A 65 -7.07 3.69 12.05
N LYS A 66 -5.85 3.24 11.73
CA LYS A 66 -5.14 2.22 12.52
C LYS A 66 -4.59 2.78 13.81
N LEU A 67 -4.06 4.00 13.78
CA LEU A 67 -3.53 4.67 14.96
C LEU A 67 -4.65 4.93 15.98
N GLU A 68 -5.80 5.40 15.51
CA GLU A 68 -6.98 5.64 16.35
C GLU A 68 -7.42 4.37 17.09
N LYS A 69 -7.56 3.25 16.36
CA LYS A 69 -7.90 1.95 16.96
C LYS A 69 -6.85 1.45 17.97
N ALA A 70 -5.57 1.67 17.68
CA ALA A 70 -4.49 1.29 18.59
C ALA A 70 -4.52 2.11 19.87
N LEU A 71 -4.79 3.42 19.76
CA LEU A 71 -4.94 4.32 20.91
C LEU A 71 -6.16 3.93 21.75
N GLU A 72 -7.31 3.70 21.13
CA GLU A 72 -8.52 3.24 21.81
C GLU A 72 -8.26 1.97 22.63
N TYR A 73 -7.59 0.98 22.03
CA TYR A 73 -7.22 -0.25 22.72
C TYR A 73 -6.32 -0.01 23.94
N ILE A 74 -5.32 0.87 23.81
CA ILE A 74 -4.42 1.24 24.91
C ILE A 74 -5.18 1.96 26.03
N TYR A 75 -6.08 2.90 25.70
CA TYR A 75 -6.87 3.62 26.69
C TYR A 75 -7.81 2.71 27.47
N ILE A 76 -8.46 1.75 26.80
CA ILE A 76 -9.28 0.73 27.47
C ILE A 76 -8.44 -0.05 28.50
N TYR A 77 -7.19 -0.39 28.17
CA TYR A 77 -6.32 -1.17 29.05
C TYR A 77 -5.72 -0.36 30.22
N ILE A 78 -5.49 0.94 30.05
CA ILE A 78 -5.00 1.82 31.13
C ILE A 78 -6.09 2.13 32.16
N LEU A 79 -7.36 2.16 31.72
CA LEU A 79 -8.52 2.44 32.58
C LEU A 79 -9.12 1.19 33.26
N ALA A 80 -8.66 -0.01 32.89
CA ALA A 80 -9.02 -1.29 33.50
C ALA A 80 -8.09 -1.64 34.66
#